data_AF-A0AAV5W287-F1
#
_entry.id   AF-A0AAV5W287-F1
#
_cell.length_a   1.000
_cell.length_b   1.000
_cell.length_c   1.000
_cell.angle_alpha   90.00
_cell.angle_beta   90.00
_cell.angle_gamma   90.00
#
_symmetry.space_group_name_H-M   'P 1'
#
loop_
_entity.id
_entity.type
_entity.pdbx_description
1 polymer ?
#
loop_
_entity_poly.entity_id
_entity_poly.type
_entity_poly.pdbx_seq_one_letter_code
_entity_poly.pdbx_strand_id
1 'polypeptide(L)'
;MFYVQRWDESSIHVMHNGNKVKATKCWNGDIKEYNGFGADIYFLADMIYVATFRPPDKIQIEVFRGLMQNEKNEGFMLFSSRRDGQKFVYRACDNPADGIEIDIGEATLNDCYLRAIHRGKLVYVKKGDEVSARLLSPNILVFTEKIPFQPVYANEDSPFIYFCPGKAICILDTTTMKLYTYTPSVCVEHIVSVREGKITAKGPEKIQYFLYTANVPTIIRELEETAALEELEEKNRRERELKYKDAEVQVTMEIAVDDHAKILADENIKRVELLEAENSQLKIQMEELRLKYNRALMMV
;
A
#
# COMPACT_ATOMS: atom_id res chain seq x y z
N MET A 1 10.28 -16.18 -12.14
CA MET A 1 11.04 -15.62 -11.01
C MET A 1 12.26 -14.91 -11.59
N PHE A 2 12.51 -13.69 -11.16
CA PHE A 2 13.67 -12.90 -11.60
C PHE A 2 14.84 -13.22 -10.69
N TYR A 3 16.00 -13.51 -11.27
CA TYR A 3 17.21 -13.80 -10.51
C TYR A 3 18.35 -12.99 -11.11
N VAL A 4 18.69 -11.86 -10.48
CA VAL A 4 19.94 -11.19 -10.77
C VAL A 4 21.08 -12.07 -10.27
N GLN A 5 21.68 -12.84 -11.18
CA GLN A 5 22.73 -13.79 -10.81
C GLN A 5 24.12 -13.15 -10.72
N ARG A 6 24.37 -12.15 -11.58
CA ARG A 6 25.66 -11.45 -11.67
C ARG A 6 25.44 -10.16 -12.43
N TRP A 7 25.86 -9.05 -11.86
CA TRP A 7 25.94 -7.76 -12.55
C TRP A 7 27.41 -7.48 -12.83
N ASP A 8 27.72 -7.25 -14.09
CA ASP A 8 28.87 -6.46 -14.47
C ASP A 8 28.36 -5.10 -14.97
N GLU A 9 29.25 -4.11 -15.09
CA GLU A 9 28.92 -2.75 -15.54
C GLU A 9 28.22 -2.69 -16.92
N SER A 10 28.07 -3.83 -17.59
CA SER A 10 27.63 -3.97 -18.98
C SER A 10 26.40 -4.86 -19.19
N SER A 11 25.89 -5.58 -18.19
CA SER A 11 24.78 -6.51 -18.42
C SER A 11 23.96 -6.90 -17.19
N ILE A 12 22.68 -7.19 -17.46
CA ILE A 12 21.71 -7.74 -16.51
C ILE A 12 21.34 -9.16 -16.96
N HIS A 13 21.27 -10.08 -16.00
CA HIS A 13 20.94 -11.49 -16.25
C HIS A 13 19.78 -11.96 -15.38
N VAL A 14 18.93 -12.83 -15.95
CA VAL A 14 17.86 -13.56 -15.26
C VAL A 14 17.94 -15.04 -15.62
N MET A 15 17.74 -15.94 -14.65
CA MET A 15 17.58 -17.38 -14.90
C MET A 15 16.09 -17.72 -15.04
N HIS A 16 15.67 -18.32 -16.16
CA HIS A 16 14.30 -18.77 -16.40
C HIS A 16 14.29 -20.20 -16.95
N ASN A 17 13.65 -21.14 -16.23
CA ASN A 17 13.57 -22.55 -16.60
C ASN A 17 14.95 -23.17 -16.93
N GLY A 18 15.98 -22.83 -16.14
CA GLY A 18 17.36 -23.29 -16.35
C GLY A 18 18.13 -22.52 -17.43
N ASN A 19 17.47 -21.68 -18.22
CA ASN A 19 18.10 -20.86 -19.26
C ASN A 19 18.50 -19.48 -18.72
N LYS A 20 19.68 -19.02 -19.14
CA LYS A 20 20.16 -17.67 -18.82
C LYS A 20 19.67 -16.67 -19.88
N VAL A 21 18.85 -15.72 -19.45
CA VAL A 21 18.39 -14.59 -20.25
C VAL A 21 19.29 -13.39 -19.94
N LYS A 22 19.75 -12.67 -20.97
CA LYS A 22 20.68 -11.53 -20.84
C LYS A 22 20.10 -10.30 -21.54
N ALA A 23 20.14 -9.16 -20.86
CA ALA A 23 20.13 -7.84 -21.51
C ALA A 23 21.51 -7.22 -21.43
N THR A 24 21.95 -6.62 -22.54
CA THR A 24 23.18 -5.83 -22.62
C THR A 24 22.89 -4.37 -22.28
N LYS A 25 23.94 -3.63 -21.88
CA LYS A 25 23.87 -2.20 -21.55
C LYS A 25 23.11 -1.40 -22.61
N CYS A 26 22.01 -0.79 -22.18
CA CYS A 26 21.21 0.17 -22.95
C CYS A 26 20.86 1.39 -22.08
N TRP A 27 21.65 1.63 -21.04
CA TRP A 27 21.57 2.76 -20.13
C TRP A 27 22.89 3.53 -20.15
N ASN A 28 22.85 4.78 -19.72
CA ASN A 28 24.03 5.64 -19.66
C ASN A 28 24.66 5.61 -18.27
N GLY A 29 25.99 5.75 -18.23
CA GLY A 29 26.77 5.76 -16.99
C GLY A 29 26.88 4.39 -16.32
N ASP A 30 27.43 4.41 -15.12
CA ASP A 30 27.63 3.22 -14.30
C ASP A 30 26.51 3.09 -13.27
N ILE A 31 26.12 1.85 -13.01
CA ILE A 31 25.12 1.54 -12.02
C ILE A 31 25.71 1.80 -10.63
N LYS A 32 25.07 2.69 -9.87
CA LYS A 32 25.47 3.09 -8.53
C LYS A 32 24.74 2.30 -7.44
N GLU A 33 23.48 1.93 -7.70
CA GLU A 33 22.59 1.28 -6.72
C GLU A 33 21.51 0.49 -7.47
N TYR A 34 20.98 -0.58 -6.86
CA TYR A 34 19.87 -1.35 -7.41
C TYR A 34 19.08 -2.09 -6.34
N ASN A 35 17.79 -2.35 -6.63
CA ASN A 35 16.94 -3.17 -5.78
C ASN A 35 15.75 -3.73 -6.56
N GLY A 36 15.18 -4.84 -6.09
CA GLY A 36 13.98 -5.44 -6.64
C GLY A 36 12.72 -4.91 -5.94
N PHE A 37 11.71 -4.51 -6.71
CA PHE A 37 10.38 -4.16 -6.20
C PHE A 37 9.32 -4.91 -7.02
N GLY A 38 8.64 -5.86 -6.37
CA GLY A 38 7.69 -6.74 -7.04
C GLY A 38 8.35 -7.64 -8.07
N ALA A 39 7.91 -7.55 -9.33
CA ALA A 39 8.52 -8.29 -10.43
C ALA A 39 9.73 -7.56 -11.05
N ASP A 40 9.91 -6.27 -10.79
CA ASP A 40 10.88 -5.45 -11.53
C ASP A 40 12.15 -5.18 -10.72
N ILE A 41 13.23 -4.88 -11.43
CA ILE A 41 14.47 -4.39 -10.82
C ILE A 41 14.66 -2.94 -11.19
N TYR A 42 14.80 -2.10 -10.18
CA TYR A 42 15.11 -0.69 -10.35
C TYR A 42 16.59 -0.47 -10.09
N PHE A 43 17.22 0.40 -10.85
CA PHE A 43 18.62 0.75 -10.66
C PHE A 43 18.94 2.20 -11.01
N LEU A 44 19.89 2.78 -10.29
CA LEU A 44 20.33 4.15 -10.45
C LEU A 44 21.63 4.18 -11.24
N ALA A 45 21.68 4.95 -12.33
CA ALA A 45 22.91 5.30 -13.04
C ALA A 45 23.02 6.83 -13.20
N ASP A 46 22.79 7.37 -14.39
CA ASP A 46 22.51 8.80 -14.61
C ASP A 46 21.05 9.15 -14.31
N MET A 47 20.14 8.23 -14.63
CA MET A 47 18.72 8.25 -14.32
C MET A 47 18.34 6.98 -13.53
N ILE A 48 17.07 6.89 -13.14
CA ILE A 48 16.50 5.66 -12.60
C ILE A 48 15.94 4.87 -13.77
N TYR A 49 16.39 3.63 -13.90
CA TYR A 49 15.94 2.69 -14.91
C TYR A 49 15.16 1.56 -14.25
N VAL A 50 14.30 0.91 -15.03
CA VAL A 50 13.57 -0.30 -14.65
C VAL A 50 13.90 -1.43 -15.62
N ALA A 51 14.17 -2.61 -15.09
CA ALA A 51 14.39 -3.84 -15.85
C ALA A 51 13.26 -4.84 -15.56
N THR A 52 12.47 -5.14 -16.58
CA THR A 52 11.34 -6.07 -16.55
C THR A 52 11.62 -7.27 -17.46
N PHE A 53 11.59 -8.47 -16.90
CA PHE A 53 11.62 -9.73 -17.62
C PHE A 53 10.23 -9.97 -18.19
N ARG A 54 10.20 -10.10 -19.50
CA ARG A 54 9.06 -10.51 -20.30
C ARG A 54 9.33 -11.98 -20.69
N PRO A 55 8.73 -12.94 -19.97
CA PRO A 55 8.91 -14.35 -20.30
C PRO A 55 8.52 -14.63 -21.76
N PRO A 56 9.20 -15.58 -22.42
CA PRO A 56 10.16 -16.51 -21.83
C PRO A 56 11.62 -16.04 -21.84
N ASP A 57 11.99 -15.02 -22.61
CA ASP A 57 13.37 -14.87 -23.07
C ASP A 57 13.85 -13.41 -23.21
N LYS A 58 13.08 -12.42 -22.77
CA LYS A 58 13.43 -11.01 -22.95
C LYS A 58 13.51 -10.27 -21.62
N ILE A 59 14.57 -9.48 -21.43
CA ILE A 59 14.62 -8.43 -20.40
C ILE A 59 14.48 -7.09 -21.13
N GLN A 60 13.42 -6.37 -20.80
CA GLN A 60 13.15 -5.02 -21.28
C GLN A 60 13.68 -4.03 -20.25
N ILE A 61 14.48 -3.07 -20.70
CA ILE A 61 15.04 -2.02 -19.84
C ILE A 61 14.60 -0.67 -20.40
N GLU A 62 14.05 0.15 -19.53
CA GLU A 62 13.52 1.47 -19.90
C GLU A 62 13.95 2.50 -18.86
N VAL A 63 14.01 3.77 -19.29
CA VAL A 63 14.14 4.88 -18.36
C VAL A 63 12.82 4.97 -17.58
N PHE A 64 12.90 4.86 -16.26
CA PHE A 64 11.74 5.02 -15.40
C PHE A 64 11.48 6.51 -15.13
N ARG A 65 12.49 7.22 -14.60
CA ARG A 65 12.48 8.68 -14.41
C ARG A 65 13.87 9.24 -14.15
N GLY A 66 14.01 10.56 -14.28
CA GLY A 66 15.17 11.29 -13.78
C GLY A 66 15.14 11.48 -12.26
N LEU A 67 16.29 11.85 -11.69
CA LEU A 67 16.35 12.34 -10.31
C LEU A 67 15.72 13.73 -10.21
N MET A 68 14.88 13.93 -9.19
CA MET A 68 14.27 15.23 -8.92
C MET A 68 15.25 16.19 -8.24
N GLN A 69 14.99 17.49 -8.36
CA GLN A 69 15.76 18.49 -7.65
C GLN A 69 15.65 18.28 -6.13
N ASN A 70 16.77 18.18 -5.43
CA ASN A 70 16.87 17.89 -4.00
C ASN A 70 16.46 16.46 -3.58
N GLU A 71 16.30 15.53 -4.54
CA GLU A 71 16.16 14.12 -4.22
C GLU A 71 17.52 13.53 -3.80
N LYS A 72 17.53 12.75 -2.72
CA LYS A 72 18.72 12.07 -2.22
C LYS A 72 18.49 10.56 -2.22
N ASN A 73 19.44 9.81 -2.76
CA ASN A 73 19.46 8.35 -2.61
C ASN A 73 19.90 8.00 -1.18
N GLU A 74 19.09 7.21 -0.48
CA GLU A 74 19.33 6.73 0.89
C GLU A 74 19.85 5.28 0.94
N GLY A 75 20.17 4.70 -0.22
CA GLY A 75 20.59 3.32 -0.43
C GLY A 75 19.43 2.40 -0.78
N PHE A 76 19.73 1.22 -1.35
CA PHE A 76 18.74 0.18 -1.65
C PHE A 76 17.57 0.65 -2.53
N MET A 77 17.84 1.61 -3.43
CA MET A 77 16.83 2.28 -4.28
C MET A 77 15.70 2.95 -3.49
N LEU A 78 16.00 3.40 -2.27
CA LEU A 78 15.18 4.30 -1.50
C LEU A 78 15.65 5.74 -1.71
N PHE A 79 14.69 6.64 -1.85
CA PHE A 79 14.95 8.05 -2.09
C PHE A 79 14.25 8.88 -1.04
N SER A 80 14.83 10.05 -0.75
CA SER A 80 14.21 11.03 0.10
C SER A 80 14.14 12.40 -0.56
N SER A 81 13.15 13.18 -0.15
CA SER A 81 12.99 14.59 -0.54
C SER A 81 12.56 15.41 0.67
N ARG A 82 12.76 16.73 0.60
CA ARG A 82 12.22 17.67 1.59
C ARG A 82 11.11 18.51 0.99
N ARG A 83 9.98 18.61 1.69
CA ARG A 83 8.83 19.47 1.34
C ARG A 83 8.45 20.24 2.60
N ASP A 84 8.42 21.56 2.52
CA ASP A 84 8.10 22.45 3.66
C ASP A 84 8.92 22.15 4.94
N GLY A 85 10.22 21.84 4.76
CA GLY A 85 11.14 21.49 5.84
C GLY A 85 11.07 20.02 6.30
N GLN A 86 9.98 19.32 5.98
CA GLN A 86 9.72 17.94 6.37
C GLN A 86 10.35 16.93 5.40
N LYS A 87 10.94 15.84 5.92
CA LYS A 87 11.60 14.81 5.11
C LYS A 87 10.66 13.64 4.83
N PHE A 88 10.58 13.24 3.56
CA PHE A 88 9.77 12.14 3.08
C PHE A 88 10.63 11.11 2.37
N VAL A 89 10.29 9.83 2.51
CA VAL A 89 11.04 8.70 1.94
C VAL A 89 10.11 7.83 1.11
N TYR A 90 10.59 7.37 -0.04
CA TYR A 90 9.83 6.56 -1.00
C TYR A 90 10.77 5.60 -1.75
N ARG A 91 10.23 4.56 -2.36
CA ARG A 91 11.01 3.66 -3.23
C ARG A 91 11.18 4.29 -4.61
N ALA A 92 12.17 3.81 -5.37
CA ALA A 92 12.36 4.21 -6.76
C ALA A 92 11.09 4.13 -7.61
N CYS A 93 10.28 3.09 -7.37
CA CYS A 93 9.05 2.77 -8.09
C CYS A 93 7.81 3.54 -7.61
N ASP A 94 7.88 4.17 -6.44
CA ASP A 94 6.76 4.92 -5.89
C ASP A 94 6.71 6.32 -6.50
N ASN A 95 5.53 6.94 -6.47
CA ASN A 95 5.37 8.35 -6.75
C ASN A 95 6.00 9.17 -5.62
N PRO A 96 6.95 10.08 -5.89
CA PRO A 96 7.59 10.91 -4.86
C PRO A 96 6.61 11.75 -4.03
N ALA A 97 5.43 12.08 -4.58
CA ALA A 97 4.40 12.81 -3.85
C ALA A 97 3.82 11.99 -2.68
N ASP A 98 3.84 10.67 -2.77
CA ASP A 98 3.25 9.74 -1.82
C ASP A 98 4.28 9.22 -0.78
N GLY A 99 5.44 9.88 -0.70
CA GLY A 99 6.49 9.48 0.24
C GLY A 99 6.03 9.50 1.70
N ILE A 100 6.57 8.57 2.47
CA ILE A 100 6.28 8.39 3.90
C ILE A 100 7.07 9.43 4.69
N GLU A 101 6.36 10.18 5.54
CA GLU A 101 6.94 11.18 6.40
C GLU A 101 7.83 10.57 7.50
N ILE A 102 9.00 11.16 7.73
CA ILE A 102 9.78 10.90 8.93
C ILE A 102 9.23 11.76 10.08
N ASP A 103 8.32 11.20 10.86
CA ASP A 103 7.56 11.87 11.92
C ASP A 103 8.31 12.03 13.26
N ILE A 104 9.64 11.85 13.25
CA ILE A 104 10.51 11.96 14.42
C ILE A 104 11.75 12.79 14.11
N GLY A 105 12.34 13.37 15.16
CA GLY A 105 13.56 14.19 15.02
C GLY A 105 14.77 13.36 14.55
N GLU A 106 15.62 13.97 13.71
CA GLU A 106 16.83 13.32 13.17
C GLU A 106 17.77 12.80 14.27
N ALA A 107 17.83 13.49 15.41
CA ALA A 107 18.62 13.05 16.57
C ALA A 107 18.18 11.67 17.11
N THR A 108 16.89 11.33 17.00
CA THR A 108 16.36 10.03 17.43
C THR A 108 16.75 8.90 16.46
N LEU A 109 16.94 9.24 15.19
CA LEU A 109 17.43 8.34 14.14
C LEU A 109 18.96 8.32 14.04
N ASN A 110 19.66 8.94 14.98
CA ASN A 110 21.12 8.86 15.01
C ASN A 110 21.55 7.39 15.17
N ASP A 111 22.52 6.99 14.34
CA ASP A 111 23.01 5.61 14.21
C ASP A 111 21.97 4.58 13.71
N CYS A 112 20.82 5.05 13.19
CA CYS A 112 19.84 4.22 12.49
C CYS A 112 20.04 4.32 10.99
N TYR A 113 20.03 3.19 10.30
CA TYR A 113 20.18 3.11 8.86
C TYR A 113 18.87 2.68 8.22
N LEU A 114 18.33 3.49 7.32
CA LEU A 114 17.17 3.12 6.52
C LEU A 114 17.55 1.94 5.60
N ARG A 115 16.70 0.90 5.56
CA ARG A 115 16.95 -0.32 4.78
C ARG A 115 15.80 -0.74 3.88
N ALA A 116 14.56 -0.45 4.27
CA ALA A 116 13.40 -0.82 3.47
C ALA A 116 12.21 0.10 3.75
N ILE A 117 11.21 -0.01 2.88
CA ILE A 117 9.83 0.38 3.14
C ILE A 117 9.02 -0.91 3.16
N HIS A 118 8.15 -1.06 4.15
CA HIS A 118 7.30 -2.23 4.33
C HIS A 118 5.92 -1.84 4.87
N ARG A 119 4.86 -2.08 4.11
CA ARG A 119 3.45 -1.86 4.50
C ARG A 119 3.23 -0.45 5.04
N GLY A 120 3.73 0.53 4.29
CA GLY A 120 3.67 1.95 4.62
C GLY A 120 4.58 2.40 5.78
N LYS A 121 5.49 1.55 6.27
CA LYS A 121 6.43 1.89 7.35
C LYS A 121 7.86 1.93 6.84
N LEU A 122 8.63 2.88 7.35
CA LEU A 122 10.07 2.96 7.18
C LEU A 122 10.75 1.97 8.10
N VAL A 123 11.60 1.13 7.51
CA VAL A 123 12.36 0.11 8.24
C VAL A 123 13.79 0.59 8.42
N TYR A 124 14.12 0.89 9.67
CA TYR A 124 15.47 1.25 10.09
C TYR A 124 16.14 0.09 10.81
N VAL A 125 17.46 0.03 10.69
CA VAL A 125 18.33 -0.90 11.40
C VAL A 125 19.32 -0.12 12.23
N LYS A 126 19.48 -0.48 13.50
CA LYS A 126 20.39 0.13 14.46
C LYS A 126 21.35 -0.92 15.00
N LYS A 127 22.59 -0.52 15.29
CA LYS A 127 23.54 -1.39 15.99
C LYS A 127 23.10 -1.63 17.45
N GLY A 128 23.13 -2.87 17.91
CA GLY A 128 23.01 -3.21 19.32
C GLY A 128 23.38 -4.66 19.62
N ASP A 129 23.29 -5.05 20.89
CA ASP A 129 23.81 -6.34 21.35
C ASP A 129 22.86 -7.51 21.09
N GLU A 130 21.56 -7.22 20.99
CA GLU A 130 20.51 -8.22 20.81
C GLU A 130 19.68 -7.92 19.58
N VAL A 131 19.22 -8.99 18.93
CA VAL A 131 18.29 -8.87 17.82
C VAL A 131 16.90 -8.57 18.38
N SER A 132 16.37 -7.40 18.08
CA SER A 132 15.03 -6.99 18.50
C SER A 132 14.38 -6.08 17.46
N ALA A 133 13.06 -5.96 17.52
CA ALA A 133 12.30 -5.04 16.70
C ALA A 133 11.30 -4.27 17.55
N ARG A 134 11.13 -2.99 17.26
CA ARG A 134 10.13 -2.14 17.94
C ARG A 134 9.65 -1.03 17.03
N LEU A 135 8.41 -0.63 17.24
CA LEU A 135 7.90 0.60 16.65
C LEU A 135 8.48 1.80 17.41
N LEU A 136 9.06 2.73 16.68
CA LEU A 136 9.52 4.01 17.21
C LEU A 136 8.44 5.09 17.05
N SER A 137 7.65 4.98 15.98
CA SER A 137 6.44 5.76 15.70
C SER A 137 5.48 4.90 14.88
N PRO A 138 4.24 5.35 14.59
CA PRO A 138 3.30 4.62 13.72
C PRO A 138 3.89 4.28 12.34
N ASN A 139 4.81 5.12 11.83
CA ASN A 139 5.41 4.99 10.51
C ASN A 139 6.83 4.42 10.53
N ILE A 140 7.46 4.25 11.70
CA ILE A 140 8.88 3.89 11.80
C ILE A 140 9.06 2.62 12.64
N LEU A 141 9.56 1.59 11.98
CA LEU A 141 9.99 0.33 12.59
C LEU A 141 11.51 0.33 12.72
N VAL A 142 12.02 0.03 13.90
CA VAL A 142 13.46 -0.07 14.16
C VAL A 142 13.82 -1.49 14.57
N PHE A 143 14.74 -2.08 13.82
CA PHE A 143 15.45 -3.29 14.17
C PHE A 143 16.75 -2.94 14.87
N THR A 144 17.09 -3.70 15.90
CA THR A 144 18.41 -3.66 16.53
C THR A 144 19.13 -4.95 16.20
N GLU A 145 20.39 -4.89 15.78
CA GLU A 145 21.23 -6.07 15.54
C GLU A 145 22.73 -5.78 15.72
N LYS A 146 23.55 -6.83 15.85
CA LYS A 146 24.99 -6.68 16.06
C LYS A 146 25.71 -6.05 14.86
N ILE A 147 25.23 -6.30 13.64
CA ILE A 147 25.84 -5.87 12.38
C ILE A 147 24.79 -5.12 11.54
N PRO A 148 24.63 -3.81 11.69
CA PRO A 148 23.49 -3.05 11.15
C PRO A 148 23.54 -2.80 9.62
N PHE A 149 24.47 -3.45 8.93
CA PHE A 149 24.76 -3.23 7.52
C PHE A 149 24.15 -4.28 6.61
N GLN A 150 23.38 -5.21 7.16
CA GLN A 150 22.82 -6.28 6.37
C GLN A 150 21.59 -5.82 5.57
N PRO A 151 21.44 -6.32 4.33
CA PRO A 151 20.23 -6.08 3.55
C PRO A 151 19.01 -6.66 4.25
N VAL A 152 17.90 -5.93 4.17
CA VAL A 152 16.59 -6.36 4.65
C VAL A 152 15.73 -6.70 3.45
N TYR A 153 15.13 -7.88 3.43
CA TYR A 153 14.11 -8.24 2.46
C TYR A 153 12.73 -7.99 3.06
N ALA A 154 11.98 -7.11 2.42
CA ALA A 154 10.61 -6.78 2.79
C ALA A 154 9.75 -6.75 1.53
N ASN A 155 8.65 -7.50 1.53
CA ASN A 155 7.65 -7.45 0.49
C ASN A 155 6.38 -6.78 1.04
N GLU A 156 5.69 -5.97 0.25
CA GLU A 156 4.43 -5.33 0.67
C GLU A 156 3.29 -6.34 0.83
N ASP A 157 3.30 -7.40 0.02
CA ASP A 157 2.23 -8.41 0.01
C ASP A 157 2.36 -9.45 1.14
N SER A 158 3.42 -9.36 1.95
CA SER A 158 3.68 -10.26 3.06
C SER A 158 3.71 -9.48 4.36
N PRO A 159 3.23 -10.00 5.50
CA PRO A 159 3.42 -9.34 6.80
C PRO A 159 4.84 -9.52 7.34
N PHE A 160 5.70 -10.28 6.66
CA PHE A 160 7.02 -10.64 7.16
C PHE A 160 8.15 -9.78 6.59
N ILE A 161 9.09 -9.45 7.47
CA ILE A 161 10.38 -8.86 7.11
C ILE A 161 11.47 -9.88 7.42
N TYR A 162 12.36 -10.12 6.46
CA TYR A 162 13.45 -11.10 6.57
C TYR A 162 14.80 -10.39 6.58
N PHE A 163 15.68 -10.81 7.48
CA PHE A 163 17.06 -10.32 7.57
C PHE A 163 17.97 -11.42 8.12
N CYS A 164 19.29 -11.29 7.96
CA CYS A 164 20.20 -12.44 8.12
C CYS A 164 21.37 -12.22 9.09
N PRO A 165 21.13 -11.95 10.40
CA PRO A 165 22.18 -11.59 11.35
C PRO A 165 23.21 -12.72 11.49
N GLY A 166 24.34 -12.56 10.81
CA GLY A 166 25.39 -13.58 10.75
C GLY A 166 24.98 -14.84 9.98
N LYS A 167 24.65 -15.92 10.70
CA LYS A 167 24.33 -17.24 10.11
C LYS A 167 22.86 -17.64 10.26
N ALA A 168 22.06 -16.81 10.92
CA ALA A 168 20.65 -17.07 11.11
C ALA A 168 19.82 -16.21 10.16
N ILE A 169 18.64 -16.71 9.79
CA ILE A 169 17.57 -15.95 9.15
C ILE A 169 16.61 -15.55 10.27
N CYS A 170 16.46 -14.25 10.46
CA CYS A 170 15.47 -13.68 11.36
C CYS A 170 14.28 -13.15 10.55
N ILE A 171 13.09 -13.35 11.11
CA ILE A 171 11.82 -13.08 10.46
C ILE A 171 10.95 -12.37 11.46
N LEU A 172 10.61 -11.12 11.16
CA LEU A 172 9.66 -10.37 11.97
C LEU A 172 8.30 -10.46 11.31
N ASP A 173 7.33 -10.93 12.08
CA ASP A 173 5.92 -10.70 11.80
C ASP A 173 5.56 -9.28 12.22
N THR A 174 5.26 -8.41 11.25
CA THR A 174 4.93 -7.00 11.52
C THR A 174 3.51 -6.78 12.04
N THR A 175 2.66 -7.81 12.00
CA THR A 175 1.31 -7.79 12.58
C THR A 175 1.39 -8.09 14.08
N THR A 176 2.10 -9.16 14.46
CA THR A 176 2.20 -9.58 15.87
C THR A 176 3.43 -9.02 16.60
N MET A 177 4.35 -8.40 15.86
CA MET A 177 5.66 -7.94 16.34
C MET A 177 6.53 -9.06 16.92
N LYS A 178 6.23 -10.32 16.59
CA LYS A 178 7.02 -11.49 17.03
C LYS A 178 8.18 -11.73 16.10
N LEU A 179 9.35 -11.97 16.69
CA LEU A 179 10.57 -12.31 15.99
C LEU A 179 10.80 -13.82 16.03
N TYR A 180 11.03 -14.41 14.85
CA TYR A 180 11.37 -15.80 14.66
C TYR A 180 12.79 -15.91 14.13
N THR A 181 13.51 -16.94 14.53
CA THR A 181 14.89 -17.17 14.10
C THR A 181 15.05 -18.60 13.63
N TYR A 182 15.65 -18.77 12.46
CA TYR A 182 15.95 -20.05 11.84
C TYR A 182 17.40 -20.09 11.37
N THR A 183 18.13 -21.14 11.71
CA THR A 183 19.53 -21.30 11.27
C THR A 183 19.60 -22.28 10.10
N PRO A 184 19.81 -21.81 8.85
CA PRO A 184 20.01 -22.69 7.71
C PRO A 184 21.30 -23.52 7.84
N SER A 185 21.36 -24.64 7.11
CA SER A 185 22.58 -25.47 7.01
C SER A 185 23.69 -24.81 6.18
N VAL A 186 23.36 -23.78 5.42
CA VAL A 186 24.28 -22.98 4.60
C VAL A 186 24.38 -21.56 5.14
N CYS A 187 25.54 -20.92 4.94
CA CYS A 187 25.69 -19.50 5.32
C CYS A 187 24.85 -18.64 4.38
N VAL A 188 23.98 -17.80 4.93
CA VAL A 188 23.14 -16.88 4.17
C VAL A 188 23.52 -15.45 4.54
N GLU A 189 23.87 -14.65 3.55
CA GLU A 189 24.27 -13.25 3.74
C GLU A 189 23.09 -12.29 3.52
N HIS A 190 22.23 -12.56 2.54
CA HIS A 190 21.01 -11.79 2.32
C HIS A 190 19.91 -12.62 1.65
N ILE A 191 18.67 -12.35 2.05
CA ILE A 191 17.48 -12.85 1.36
C ILE A 191 17.25 -12.01 0.11
N VAL A 192 17.06 -12.68 -1.02
CA VAL A 192 16.80 -12.06 -2.33
C VAL A 192 15.31 -12.04 -2.63
N SER A 193 14.61 -13.13 -2.32
CA SER A 193 13.16 -13.22 -2.55
C SER A 193 12.52 -14.28 -1.66
N VAL A 194 11.26 -14.07 -1.28
CA VAL A 194 10.37 -15.09 -0.72
C VAL A 194 9.08 -15.09 -1.53
N ARG A 195 8.76 -16.22 -2.16
CA ARG A 195 7.60 -16.34 -3.05
C ARG A 195 7.17 -17.80 -3.19
N GLU A 196 5.85 -18.04 -3.15
CA GLU A 196 5.26 -19.37 -3.39
C GLU A 196 5.89 -20.46 -2.50
N GLY A 197 6.11 -20.15 -1.21
CA GLY A 197 6.72 -21.07 -0.25
C GLY A 197 8.20 -21.37 -0.52
N LYS A 198 8.89 -20.58 -1.35
CA LYS A 198 10.32 -20.70 -1.63
C LYS A 198 11.07 -19.45 -1.20
N ILE A 199 12.19 -19.65 -0.53
CA ILE A 199 13.15 -18.61 -0.16
C ILE A 199 14.36 -18.72 -1.07
N THR A 200 14.74 -17.60 -1.69
CA THR A 200 15.99 -17.46 -2.42
C THR A 200 16.89 -16.53 -1.65
N ALA A 201 18.12 -16.95 -1.42
CA ALA A 201 19.09 -16.20 -0.66
C ALA A 201 20.47 -16.29 -1.32
N LYS A 202 21.30 -15.26 -1.12
CA LYS A 202 22.69 -15.27 -1.53
C LYS A 202 23.57 -15.58 -0.33
N GLY A 203 24.57 -16.41 -0.55
CA GLY A 203 25.53 -16.79 0.47
C GLY A 203 26.88 -17.16 -0.12
N PRO A 204 27.95 -17.13 0.68
CA PRO A 204 29.27 -17.55 0.24
C PRO A 204 29.39 -19.09 0.24
N GLU A 205 29.97 -19.63 -0.84
CA GLU A 205 30.55 -20.97 -0.88
C GLU A 205 32.03 -20.85 -1.21
N LYS A 206 32.89 -21.12 -0.22
CA LYS A 206 34.34 -20.91 -0.32
C LYS A 206 34.67 -19.44 -0.63
N ILE A 207 35.10 -19.14 -1.86
CA ILE A 207 35.52 -17.81 -2.34
C ILE A 207 34.53 -17.16 -3.30
N GLN A 208 33.44 -17.85 -3.63
CA GLN A 208 32.44 -17.38 -4.58
C GLN A 208 31.09 -17.23 -3.87
N TYR A 209 30.27 -16.31 -4.37
CA TYR A 209 28.90 -16.15 -3.90
C TYR A 209 27.94 -16.91 -4.81
N PHE A 210 27.02 -17.64 -4.19
CA PHE A 210 26.01 -18.43 -4.88
C PHE A 210 24.62 -18.00 -4.43
N LEU A 211 23.65 -18.32 -5.28
CA LEU A 211 22.23 -18.23 -4.95
C LEU A 211 21.73 -19.61 -4.56
N TYR A 212 21.08 -19.67 -3.41
CA TYR A 212 20.43 -20.86 -2.89
C TYR A 212 18.93 -20.63 -2.92
N THR A 213 18.18 -21.56 -3.49
CA THR A 213 16.72 -21.58 -3.38
C THR A 213 16.30 -22.84 -2.64
N ALA A 214 15.49 -22.69 -1.61
CA ALA A 214 14.94 -23.79 -0.83
C ALA A 214 13.46 -23.55 -0.55
N ASN A 215 12.76 -24.61 -0.14
CA ASN A 215 11.46 -24.42 0.48
C ASN A 215 11.63 -23.61 1.77
N VAL A 216 10.71 -22.69 1.99
CA VAL A 216 10.59 -21.94 3.23
C VAL A 216 10.42 -22.94 4.39
N PRO A 217 11.21 -22.84 5.48
CA PRO A 217 11.04 -23.68 6.66
C PRO A 217 9.58 -23.81 7.10
N THR A 218 9.18 -25.01 7.52
CA THR A 218 7.77 -25.32 7.85
C THR A 218 7.15 -24.29 8.80
N ILE A 219 7.89 -23.84 9.81
CA ILE A 219 7.43 -22.82 10.75
C ILE A 219 7.03 -21.52 10.07
N ILE A 220 7.76 -21.09 9.04
CA ILE A 220 7.46 -19.85 8.31
C ILE A 220 6.28 -20.06 7.39
N ARG A 221 6.17 -21.25 6.77
CA ARG A 221 4.99 -21.60 5.96
C ARG A 221 3.72 -21.60 6.80
N GLU A 222 3.78 -22.17 8.01
CA GLU A 222 2.66 -22.16 8.97
C GLU A 222 2.30 -20.73 9.40
N LEU A 223 3.29 -19.85 9.58
CA LEU A 223 3.05 -18.43 9.86
C LEU A 223 2.41 -17.71 8.66
N GLU A 224 2.87 -17.97 7.43
CA GLU A 224 2.27 -17.45 6.20
C GLU A 224 0.81 -17.91 6.02
N GLU A 225 0.55 -19.19 6.24
CA GLU A 225 -0.81 -19.75 6.18
C GLU A 225 -1.72 -19.17 7.26
N THR A 226 -1.22 -19.00 8.49
CA THR A 226 -1.98 -18.42 9.60
C THR A 226 -2.30 -16.95 9.34
N ALA A 227 -1.31 -16.16 8.92
CA ALA A 227 -1.51 -14.75 8.64
C ALA A 227 -2.46 -14.52 7.44
N ALA A 228 -2.37 -15.36 6.40
CA ALA A 228 -3.31 -15.30 5.27
C ALA A 228 -4.74 -15.64 5.69
N LEU A 229 -4.93 -16.59 6.62
CA LEU A 229 -6.23 -16.93 7.17
C LEU A 229 -6.81 -15.77 8.01
N GLU A 230 -6.01 -15.18 8.90
CA GLU A 230 -6.41 -14.02 9.71
C GLU A 230 -6.80 -12.81 8.85
N GLU A 231 -6.05 -12.52 7.79
CA GLU A 231 -6.37 -11.44 6.86
C GLU A 231 -7.67 -11.71 6.08
N LEU A 232 -7.90 -12.96 5.67
CA LEU A 232 -9.14 -13.37 5.02
C LEU A 232 -10.35 -13.24 5.97
N GLU A 233 -10.21 -13.64 7.22
CA GLU A 233 -11.23 -13.49 8.25
C GLU A 233 -11.56 -12.01 8.52
N GLU A 234 -10.53 -11.15 8.64
CA GLU A 234 -10.69 -9.71 8.81
C GLU A 234 -11.41 -9.07 7.61
N LYS A 235 -11.02 -9.43 6.39
CA LYS A 235 -11.68 -8.98 5.17
C LYS A 235 -13.16 -9.38 5.15
N ASN A 236 -13.44 -10.64 5.46
CA ASN A 236 -14.82 -11.14 5.55
C ASN A 236 -15.63 -10.42 6.64
N ARG A 237 -15.01 -10.07 7.77
CA ARG A 237 -15.65 -9.29 8.83
C ARG A 237 -16.03 -7.89 8.33
N ARG A 238 -15.10 -7.17 7.71
CA ARG A 238 -15.34 -5.83 7.14
C ARG A 238 -16.42 -5.83 6.06
N GLU A 239 -16.42 -6.84 5.18
CA GLU A 239 -17.46 -6.99 4.16
C GLU A 239 -18.85 -7.21 4.78
N ARG A 240 -18.93 -7.97 5.89
CA ARG A 240 -20.20 -8.12 6.63
C ARG A 240 -20.62 -6.80 7.27
N GLU A 241 -19.72 -6.10 7.95
CA GLU A 241 -20.00 -4.80 8.57
C GLU A 241 -20.47 -3.77 7.54
N LEU A 242 -19.85 -3.70 6.37
CA LEU A 242 -20.27 -2.81 5.29
C LEU A 242 -21.68 -3.17 4.80
N LYS A 243 -21.97 -4.46 4.58
CA LYS A 243 -23.32 -4.91 4.21
C LYS A 243 -24.37 -4.56 5.26
N TYR A 244 -24.04 -4.66 6.55
CA TYR A 244 -24.95 -4.25 7.62
C TYR A 244 -25.20 -2.74 7.61
N LYS A 245 -24.17 -1.92 7.42
CA LYS A 245 -24.31 -0.46 7.30
C LYS A 245 -25.13 -0.07 6.07
N ASP A 246 -24.92 -0.72 4.93
CA ASP A 246 -25.71 -0.47 3.72
C ASP A 246 -27.19 -0.82 3.93
N ALA A 247 -27.47 -1.94 4.61
CA ALA A 247 -28.83 -2.33 4.97
C ALA A 247 -29.48 -1.34 5.95
N GLU A 248 -28.74 -0.84 6.94
CA GLU A 248 -29.21 0.17 7.89
C GLU A 248 -29.53 1.51 7.21
N VAL A 249 -28.68 1.95 6.28
CA VAL A 249 -28.92 3.14 5.45
C VAL A 249 -30.15 2.94 4.57
N GLN A 250 -30.33 1.78 3.96
CA GLN A 250 -31.50 1.48 3.13
C GLN A 250 -32.81 1.55 3.93
N VAL A 251 -32.86 0.94 5.11
CA VAL A 251 -34.04 0.99 5.99
C VAL A 251 -34.33 2.42 6.44
N THR A 252 -33.29 3.19 6.77
CA THR A 252 -33.44 4.60 7.17
C THR A 252 -33.97 5.47 6.02
N MET A 253 -33.51 5.21 4.79
CA MET A 253 -34.05 5.87 3.59
C MET A 253 -35.52 5.50 3.34
N GLU A 254 -35.90 4.24 3.48
CA GLU A 254 -37.30 3.80 3.30
C GLU A 254 -38.22 4.50 4.32
N ILE A 255 -37.82 4.57 5.59
CA ILE A 255 -38.57 5.30 6.63
C ILE A 255 -38.69 6.79 6.29
N ALA A 256 -37.60 7.43 5.86
CA ALA A 256 -37.59 8.85 5.52
C ALA A 256 -38.48 9.16 4.29
N VAL A 257 -38.51 8.26 3.30
CA VAL A 257 -39.39 8.38 2.12
C VAL A 257 -40.85 8.26 2.53
N ASP A 258 -41.19 7.29 3.38
CA ASP A 258 -42.55 7.10 3.89
C ASP A 258 -43.03 8.30 4.71
N ASP A 259 -42.16 8.86 5.57
CA ASP A 259 -42.48 10.04 6.35
C ASP A 259 -42.63 11.29 5.47
N HIS A 260 -41.77 11.48 4.46
CA HIS A 260 -41.93 12.56 3.50
C HIS A 260 -43.22 12.44 2.68
N ALA A 261 -43.60 11.22 2.28
CA ALA A 261 -44.85 10.97 1.58
C ALA A 261 -46.08 11.31 2.43
N LYS A 262 -46.05 11.00 3.74
CA LYS A 262 -47.11 11.41 4.69
C LYS A 262 -47.22 12.92 4.82
N ILE A 263 -46.09 13.62 4.97
CA ILE A 263 -46.05 15.09 5.06
C ILE A 263 -46.69 15.72 3.80
N LEU A 264 -46.30 15.25 2.61
CA LEU A 264 -46.88 15.73 1.35
C LEU A 264 -48.38 15.42 1.22
N ALA A 265 -48.83 14.26 1.71
CA ALA A 265 -50.25 13.92 1.72
C ALA A 265 -51.05 14.89 2.61
N ASP A 266 -50.57 15.17 3.83
CA ASP A 266 -51.20 16.10 4.77
C ASP A 266 -51.24 17.54 4.23
N GLU A 267 -50.16 18.00 3.58
CA GLU A 267 -50.12 19.31 2.93
C GLU A 267 -51.14 19.41 1.78
N ASN A 268 -51.27 18.36 0.98
CA ASN A 268 -52.26 18.32 -0.11
C ASN A 268 -53.70 18.31 0.42
N ILE A 269 -53.99 17.58 1.51
CA ILE A 269 -55.31 17.59 2.16
C ILE A 269 -55.66 19.02 2.61
N LYS A 270 -54.75 19.68 3.36
CA LYS A 270 -54.95 21.07 3.81
C LYS A 270 -55.16 22.03 2.64
N ARG A 271 -54.45 21.83 1.54
CA ARG A 271 -54.59 22.66 0.33
C ARG A 271 -55.96 22.46 -0.34
N VAL A 272 -56.46 21.24 -0.40
CA VAL A 272 -57.81 20.94 -0.92
C VAL A 272 -58.88 21.60 -0.04
N GLU A 273 -58.78 21.47 1.28
CA GLU A 273 -59.72 22.10 2.23
C GLU A 273 -59.74 23.63 2.07
N LEU A 274 -58.57 24.26 1.89
CA LEU A 274 -58.48 25.70 1.63
C LEU A 274 -59.18 26.10 0.31
N LEU A 275 -58.92 25.37 -0.77
CA LEU A 275 -59.54 25.62 -2.07
C LEU A 275 -61.06 25.42 -2.05
N GLU A 276 -61.55 24.43 -1.30
CA GLU A 276 -62.99 24.21 -1.11
C GLU A 276 -63.65 25.36 -0.33
N ALA A 277 -62.97 25.89 0.69
CA ALA A 277 -63.43 27.06 1.43
C ALA A 277 -63.48 28.32 0.56
N GLU A 278 -62.42 28.59 -0.22
CA GLU A 278 -62.35 29.70 -1.18
C GLU A 278 -63.45 29.59 -2.24
N ASN A 279 -63.66 28.41 -2.80
CA ASN A 279 -64.71 28.15 -3.79
C ASN A 279 -66.11 28.35 -3.20
N SER A 280 -66.33 27.93 -1.96
CA SER A 280 -67.59 28.17 -1.23
C SER A 280 -67.84 29.67 -1.04
N GLN A 281 -66.81 30.44 -0.70
CA GLN A 281 -66.89 31.90 -0.56
C GLN A 281 -67.18 32.60 -1.90
N LEU A 282 -66.53 32.18 -2.98
CA LEU A 282 -66.78 32.68 -4.34
C LEU A 282 -68.22 32.41 -4.79
N LYS A 283 -68.77 31.23 -4.50
CA LYS A 283 -70.19 30.92 -4.79
C LYS A 283 -71.14 31.87 -4.07
N ILE A 284 -70.88 32.17 -2.80
CA ILE A 284 -71.68 33.13 -2.02
C ILE A 284 -71.61 34.52 -2.67
N GLN A 285 -70.41 35.00 -2.99
CA GLN A 285 -70.22 36.31 -3.64
C GLN A 285 -70.90 36.40 -5.01
N MET A 286 -70.84 35.32 -5.81
CA MET A 286 -71.54 35.25 -7.09
C MET A 286 -73.06 35.35 -6.93
N GLU A 287 -73.64 34.64 -5.95
CA GLU A 287 -75.08 34.70 -5.71
C GLU A 287 -75.52 36.08 -5.21
N GLU A 288 -74.72 36.73 -4.35
CA GLU A 288 -74.95 38.11 -3.94
C GLU A 288 -74.92 39.09 -5.12
N LEU A 289 -73.94 38.96 -6.03
CA LEU A 289 -73.85 39.76 -7.25
C LEU A 289 -75.06 39.53 -8.16
N ARG A 290 -75.49 38.28 -8.32
CA ARG A 290 -76.68 37.92 -9.09
C ARG A 290 -77.94 38.55 -8.50
N LEU A 291 -78.11 38.52 -7.18
CA LEU A 291 -79.22 39.17 -6.48
C LEU A 291 -79.19 40.70 -6.66
N LYS A 292 -78.00 41.32 -6.56
CA LYS A 292 -77.84 42.77 -6.83
C LYS A 292 -78.21 43.13 -8.26
N TYR A 293 -77.76 42.34 -9.24
CA TYR A 293 -78.08 42.53 -10.64
C TYR A 293 -79.58 42.43 -10.92
N ASN A 294 -80.25 41.40 -10.40
CA ASN A 294 -81.70 41.24 -10.54
C ASN A 294 -82.49 42.39 -9.91
N ARG A 295 -82.03 42.93 -8.76
CA ARG A 295 -82.65 44.13 -8.16
C ARG A 295 -82.50 45.36 -9.05
N ALA A 296 -81.33 45.57 -9.66
CA ALA A 296 -81.12 46.69 -10.56
C ALA A 296 -82.03 46.62 -11.80
N LEU A 297 -82.23 45.42 -12.35
CA LEU A 297 -83.14 45.17 -13.48
C LEU A 297 -84.61 45.52 -13.17
N MET A 298 -85.08 45.34 -11.94
CA MET A 298 -86.46 45.71 -11.56
C MET A 298 -86.67 47.21 -11.33
N MET A 299 -85.60 48.02 -11.32
CA MET A 299 -85.69 49.48 -11.17
C MET A 299 -85.65 50.23 -12.51
N VAL A 300 -85.53 49.51 -13.64
CA VAL A 300 -85.55 50.05 -15.01
C VAL A 300 -86.92 49.76 -15.63
#